data_AF-A0A640MRL0-F1
#
_entry.id   AF-A0A640MRL0-F1
#
_cell.length_a   1.000
_cell.length_b   1.000
_cell.length_c   1.000
_cell.angle_alpha   90.00
_cell.angle_beta   90.00
_cell.angle_gamma   90.00
#
_symmetry.space_group_name_H-M   'P 1'
#
loop_
_entity.id
_entity.type
_entity.pdbx_description
1 polymer ?
#
loop_
_entity_poly.entity_id
_entity_poly.type
_entity_poly.pdbx_seq_one_letter_code
_entity_poly.pdbx_strand_id
1 'polypeptide(L)'
;MFINRKPKTLLIWATILLALITLMSYQTDSSTNINDFAPYTDKEHKVHETGSYMDHINFRLTENPFDYIGIDGFLGIFIISIFTLIFMSPLFLLGIYVGKKGWLFEINKHIPAVKKIWFVTGLFSFTIKILAMFVKHPILIMLQEALTPVTMTFFYGSTIILLFHYKKATRLLTYMANMGKMSVSNYLAQSIIATTIFYAYGFGLYGKIGYFFGILLTIGIYTIQLVVSTYWLQKYRMGPIEYIWRFGTYLEKPRFKRNLDKAS
;
A
#
# COMPACT_ATOMS: atom_id res chain seq x y z
N MET A 1 6.88 14.91 18.70
CA MET A 1 6.97 14.40 20.09
C MET A 1 7.92 13.19 20.27
N PHE A 2 7.95 12.19 19.37
CA PHE A 2 8.65 10.92 19.61
C PHE A 2 10.09 10.80 19.07
N ILE A 3 10.55 11.74 18.23
CA ILE A 3 11.86 11.68 17.55
C ILE A 3 13.04 11.56 18.54
N ASN A 4 12.95 12.19 19.72
CA ASN A 4 14.04 12.19 20.72
C ASN A 4 13.83 11.18 21.86
N ARG A 5 12.83 10.29 21.77
CA ARG A 5 12.53 9.31 22.84
C ARG A 5 13.35 8.03 22.71
N LYS A 6 13.57 7.33 23.83
CA LYS A 6 14.31 6.05 23.86
C LYS A 6 13.56 4.97 23.05
N PRO A 7 14.24 4.00 22.40
CA PRO A 7 13.58 2.94 21.63
C PRO A 7 12.53 2.16 22.45
N LYS A 8 12.82 1.87 23.73
CA LYS A 8 11.88 1.17 24.61
C LYS A 8 10.55 1.94 24.76
N THR A 9 10.61 3.27 24.85
CA THR A 9 9.42 4.14 24.91
C THR A 9 8.60 4.04 23.64
N LEU A 10 9.25 4.04 22.47
CA LEU A 10 8.54 3.91 21.18
C LEU A 10 7.79 2.59 21.08
N LEU A 11 8.43 1.49 21.48
CA LEU A 11 7.81 0.17 21.47
C LEU A 11 6.61 0.09 22.41
N ILE A 12 6.72 0.63 23.63
CA ILE A 12 5.61 0.67 24.59
C ILE A 12 4.41 1.43 24.02
N TRP A 13 4.63 2.63 23.48
CA TRP A 13 3.54 3.42 22.90
C TRP A 13 2.93 2.77 21.67
N ALA A 14 3.75 2.18 20.79
CA ALA A 14 3.23 1.43 19.64
C ALA A 14 2.33 0.27 20.09
N THR A 15 2.76 -0.50 21.09
CA THR A 15 1.97 -1.62 21.62
C THR A 15 0.68 -1.16 22.28
N ILE A 16 0.72 -0.10 23.09
CA ILE A 16 -0.48 0.45 23.73
C ILE A 16 -1.48 0.91 22.68
N LEU A 17 -1.03 1.69 21.69
CA LEU A 17 -1.91 2.20 20.64
C LEU A 17 -2.48 1.06 19.78
N LEU A 18 -1.68 0.05 19.43
CA LEU A 18 -2.18 -1.13 18.72
C LEU A 18 -3.21 -1.91 19.53
N ALA A 19 -2.99 -2.07 20.84
CA ALA A 19 -3.94 -2.74 21.72
C ALA A 19 -5.26 -1.97 21.80
N LEU A 20 -5.21 -0.64 21.97
CA LEU A 20 -6.39 0.21 21.98
C LEU A 20 -7.16 0.14 20.65
N ILE A 21 -6.47 0.25 19.52
CA ILE A 21 -7.05 0.12 18.18
C ILE A 21 -7.73 -1.24 18.00
N THR A 22 -7.07 -2.31 18.46
CA THR A 22 -7.62 -3.66 18.39
C THR A 22 -8.90 -3.79 19.22
N LEU A 23 -8.90 -3.29 20.46
CA LEU A 23 -10.08 -3.30 21.33
C LEU A 23 -11.23 -2.47 20.77
N MET A 24 -10.93 -1.30 20.19
CA MET A 24 -11.93 -0.44 19.54
C MET A 24 -12.55 -1.09 18.29
N SER A 25 -11.88 -2.07 17.69
CA SER A 25 -12.38 -2.81 16.53
C SER A 25 -13.29 -3.98 16.91
N TYR A 26 -13.59 -4.17 18.20
CA TYR A 26 -14.53 -5.19 18.64
C TYR A 26 -15.96 -4.79 18.23
N GLN A 27 -16.58 -5.59 17.37
CA GLN A 27 -17.95 -5.37 16.92
C GLN A 27 -18.92 -6.04 17.92
N THR A 28 -19.66 -5.24 18.68
CA THR A 28 -20.63 -5.71 19.67
C THR A 28 -21.92 -6.23 19.03
N ASP A 29 -22.27 -5.72 17.86
CA ASP A 29 -23.49 -6.08 17.14
C ASP A 29 -23.15 -6.43 15.69
N SER A 30 -23.50 -7.64 15.27
CA SER A 30 -23.18 -8.16 13.92
C SER A 30 -24.16 -7.66 12.85
N SER A 31 -25.22 -6.97 13.27
CA SER A 31 -26.32 -6.50 12.41
C SER A 31 -26.15 -5.04 11.94
N THR A 32 -25.49 -4.19 12.74
CA THR A 32 -25.17 -2.81 12.38
C THR A 32 -23.81 -2.75 11.72
N ASN A 33 -23.78 -2.94 10.40
CA ASN A 33 -22.57 -2.73 9.64
C ASN A 33 -22.34 -1.22 9.49
N ILE A 34 -21.66 -0.60 10.47
CA ILE A 34 -21.23 0.81 10.44
C ILE A 34 -20.32 1.11 9.21
N ASN A 35 -19.93 0.08 8.47
CA ASN A 35 -19.17 0.13 7.23
C ASN A 35 -20.00 -0.21 5.98
N ASP A 36 -21.32 -0.04 6.00
CA ASP A 36 -22.15 -0.29 4.81
C ASP A 36 -21.99 0.82 3.77
N PHE A 37 -20.91 0.72 3.00
CA PHE A 37 -20.66 1.56 1.83
C PHE A 37 -21.39 1.05 0.58
N ALA A 38 -22.35 0.11 0.69
CA ALA A 38 -23.01 -0.47 -0.48
C ALA A 38 -23.63 0.60 -1.40
N PRO A 39 -24.37 1.63 -0.90
CA PRO A 39 -24.95 2.63 -1.78
C PRO A 39 -23.90 3.46 -2.55
N TYR A 40 -22.78 3.79 -1.89
CA TYR A 40 -21.65 4.47 -2.52
C TYR A 40 -21.00 3.56 -3.58
N THR A 41 -20.78 2.30 -3.22
CA THR A 41 -20.12 1.28 -4.05
C THR A 41 -20.96 0.97 -5.31
N ASP A 42 -22.29 0.91 -5.17
CA ASP A 42 -23.20 0.71 -6.30
C ASP A 42 -23.17 1.88 -7.29
N LYS A 43 -23.11 3.12 -6.78
CA LYS A 43 -22.91 4.30 -7.63
C LYS A 43 -21.54 4.27 -8.31
N GLU A 44 -20.49 3.92 -7.58
CA GLU A 44 -19.13 3.80 -8.11
C GLU A 44 -19.07 2.76 -9.25
N HIS A 45 -19.66 1.57 -9.04
CA HIS A 45 -19.77 0.53 -10.06
C HIS A 45 -20.49 1.05 -11.31
N LYS A 46 -21.62 1.74 -11.15
CA LYS A 46 -22.37 2.30 -12.29
C LYS A 46 -21.54 3.30 -13.10
N VAL A 47 -20.79 4.17 -12.43
CA VAL A 47 -19.89 5.14 -13.08
C VAL A 47 -18.78 4.40 -13.83
N HIS A 48 -18.20 3.34 -13.26
CA HIS A 48 -17.18 2.55 -13.93
C HIS A 48 -17.70 1.77 -15.15
N GLU A 49 -18.94 1.28 -15.11
CA GLU A 49 -19.57 0.49 -16.18
C GLU A 49 -20.10 1.33 -17.33
N THR A 50 -20.58 2.55 -17.07
CA THR A 50 -21.30 3.36 -18.07
C THR A 50 -20.83 4.80 -18.21
N GLY A 51 -20.04 5.30 -17.26
CA GLY A 51 -19.66 6.72 -17.18
C GLY A 51 -18.51 7.12 -18.11
N SER A 52 -18.59 8.34 -18.61
CA SER A 52 -17.49 9.03 -19.28
C SER A 52 -16.36 9.38 -18.30
N TYR A 53 -15.23 9.85 -18.82
CA TYR A 53 -14.15 10.37 -17.98
C TYR A 53 -14.62 11.53 -17.08
N MET A 54 -15.51 12.39 -17.59
CA MET A 54 -16.03 13.51 -16.81
C MET A 54 -16.94 13.04 -15.67
N ASP A 55 -17.72 11.98 -15.88
CA ASP A 55 -18.55 11.40 -14.84
C ASP A 55 -17.71 10.85 -13.69
N HIS A 56 -16.55 10.27 -13.99
CA HIS A 56 -15.60 9.83 -12.96
C HIS A 56 -14.99 11.00 -12.18
N ILE A 57 -14.67 12.12 -12.85
CA ILE A 57 -14.19 13.33 -12.18
C ILE A 57 -15.29 13.88 -11.26
N ASN A 58 -16.50 14.06 -11.80
CA ASN A 58 -17.63 14.58 -11.04
C ASN A 58 -17.92 13.71 -9.82
N PHE A 59 -18.03 12.39 -10.01
CA PHE A 59 -18.22 11.44 -8.92
C PHE A 59 -17.18 11.61 -7.81
N ARG A 60 -15.88 11.68 -8.14
CA ARG A 60 -14.80 11.86 -7.16
C ARG A 60 -14.81 13.20 -6.43
N LEU A 61 -15.36 14.25 -7.07
CA LEU A 61 -15.42 15.59 -6.48
C LEU A 61 -16.68 15.80 -5.64
N THR A 62 -17.77 15.10 -5.94
CA THR A 62 -19.08 15.36 -5.33
C THR A 62 -19.56 14.27 -4.38
N GLU A 63 -19.17 13.01 -4.58
CA GLU A 63 -19.61 11.90 -3.75
C GLU A 63 -18.58 11.63 -2.65
N ASN A 64 -19.04 11.61 -1.41
CA ASN A 64 -18.23 11.28 -0.24
C ASN A 64 -18.74 9.98 0.40
N PRO A 65 -17.89 8.93 0.51
CA PRO A 65 -18.32 7.67 1.12
C PRO A 65 -18.72 7.82 2.59
N PHE A 66 -18.21 8.84 3.29
CA PHE A 66 -18.49 9.05 4.72
C PHE A 66 -19.90 9.58 4.99
N ASP A 67 -20.52 10.23 4.02
CA ASP A 67 -21.91 10.73 4.15
C ASP A 67 -22.90 9.56 4.34
N TYR A 68 -22.60 8.40 3.76
CA TYR A 68 -23.44 7.19 3.82
C TYR A 68 -23.41 6.49 5.18
N ILE A 69 -22.44 6.82 6.03
CA ILE A 69 -22.30 6.26 7.39
C ILE A 69 -22.56 7.32 8.47
N GLY A 70 -23.19 8.44 8.11
CA GLY A 70 -23.56 9.52 9.02
C GLY A 70 -22.37 10.36 9.50
N ILE A 71 -21.25 10.33 8.78
CA ILE A 71 -20.08 11.19 9.02
C ILE A 71 -20.09 12.27 7.93
N ASP A 72 -20.98 13.24 8.09
CA ASP A 72 -21.18 14.34 7.17
C ASP A 72 -20.59 15.66 7.69
N GLY A 73 -20.38 16.58 6.74
CA GLY A 73 -19.90 17.93 7.03
C GLY A 73 -18.44 18.03 7.51
N PHE A 74 -18.01 19.28 7.72
CA PHE A 74 -16.61 19.58 8.04
C PHE A 74 -16.14 18.92 9.35
N LEU A 75 -16.96 18.94 10.40
CA LEU A 75 -16.58 18.41 11.71
C LEU A 75 -16.43 16.89 11.69
N GLY A 76 -17.34 16.16 11.05
CA GLY A 76 -17.24 14.71 10.91
C GLY A 76 -15.97 14.30 10.17
N ILE A 77 -15.73 14.92 9.01
CA ILE A 77 -14.53 14.69 8.18
C ILE A 77 -13.24 15.07 8.93
N PHE A 78 -13.25 16.17 9.68
CA PHE A 78 -12.11 16.60 10.47
C PHE A 78 -11.78 15.60 11.59
N ILE A 79 -12.79 15.13 12.32
CA ILE A 79 -12.63 14.15 13.39
C ILE A 79 -12.09 12.84 12.82
N ILE A 80 -12.69 12.27 11.77
CA ILE A 80 -12.23 11.01 11.19
C ILE A 80 -10.79 11.13 10.67
N SER A 81 -10.43 12.28 10.08
CA SER A 81 -9.05 12.54 9.62
C SER A 81 -8.04 12.51 10.77
N ILE A 82 -8.35 13.11 11.92
CA ILE A 82 -7.50 13.04 13.12
C ILE A 82 -7.38 11.60 13.61
N PHE A 83 -8.51 10.88 13.67
CA PHE A 83 -8.50 9.48 14.06
C PHE A 83 -7.63 8.65 13.13
N THR A 84 -7.74 8.80 11.80
CA THR A 84 -6.90 8.07 10.83
C THR A 84 -5.41 8.29 11.08
N LEU A 85 -4.98 9.52 11.43
CA LEU A 85 -3.59 9.79 11.79
C LEU A 85 -3.15 9.03 13.05
N ILE A 86 -4.03 8.95 14.06
CA ILE A 86 -3.80 8.17 15.28
C ILE A 86 -3.70 6.67 14.96
N PHE A 87 -4.59 6.14 14.11
CA PHE A 87 -4.58 4.73 13.68
C PHE A 87 -3.29 4.34 12.95
N MET A 88 -2.66 5.26 12.21
CA MET A 88 -1.40 5.01 11.49
C MET A 88 -0.15 5.16 12.38
N SER A 89 -0.26 5.88 13.50
CA SER A 89 0.87 6.20 14.37
C SER A 89 1.64 4.99 14.94
N PRO A 90 1.03 3.82 15.26
CA PRO A 90 1.80 2.70 15.79
C PRO A 90 2.79 2.13 14.78
N LEU A 91 2.41 2.04 13.50
CA LEU A 91 3.32 1.59 12.43
C LEU A 91 4.49 2.56 12.26
N PHE A 92 4.24 3.86 12.35
CA PHE A 92 5.30 4.87 12.31
C PHE A 92 6.25 4.74 13.51
N LEU A 93 5.73 4.54 14.72
CA LEU A 93 6.53 4.32 15.93
C LEU A 93 7.38 3.05 15.84
N LEU A 94 6.83 1.96 15.30
CA LEU A 94 7.57 0.71 15.05
C LEU A 94 8.66 0.91 13.98
N GLY A 95 8.38 1.68 12.93
CA GLY A 95 9.37 2.07 11.93
C GLY A 95 10.55 2.85 12.55
N ILE A 96 10.26 3.86 13.37
CA ILE A 96 11.31 4.62 14.08
C ILE A 96 12.08 3.70 15.04
N TYR A 97 11.38 2.79 15.74
CA TYR A 97 12.02 1.83 16.65
C TYR A 97 13.06 0.97 15.92
N VAL A 98 12.68 0.38 14.78
CA VAL A 98 13.57 -0.43 13.93
C VAL A 98 14.74 0.41 13.42
N GLY A 99 14.48 1.63 12.95
CA GLY A 99 15.51 2.56 12.48
C GLY A 99 16.53 2.92 13.57
N LYS A 100 16.07 3.26 14.78
CA LYS A 100 16.95 3.60 15.92
C LYS A 100 17.75 2.41 16.44
N LYS A 101 17.21 1.20 16.32
CA LYS A 101 17.91 -0.03 16.69
C LYS A 101 18.94 -0.47 15.66
N GLY A 102 18.98 0.19 14.50
CA GLY A 102 19.97 -0.11 13.47
C GLY A 102 19.72 -1.42 12.73
N TRP A 103 18.56 -2.06 12.90
CA TRP A 103 18.30 -3.42 12.40
C TRP A 103 18.44 -3.54 10.88
N LEU A 104 18.08 -2.48 10.14
CA LEU A 104 18.18 -2.45 8.69
C LEU A 104 19.59 -2.14 8.18
N PHE A 105 20.46 -1.54 9.02
CA PHE A 105 21.85 -1.27 8.68
C PHE A 105 22.74 -2.48 8.97
N GLU A 106 22.43 -3.24 10.03
CA GLU A 106 23.16 -4.44 10.43
C GLU A 106 22.37 -5.73 10.15
N ILE A 107 21.72 -5.80 8.98
CA ILE A 107 20.71 -6.84 8.70
C ILE A 107 21.23 -8.26 8.85
N ASN A 108 22.50 -8.50 8.48
CA ASN A 108 23.17 -9.79 8.59
C ASN A 108 23.19 -10.33 10.03
N LYS A 109 23.30 -9.45 11.03
CA LYS A 109 23.28 -9.84 12.46
C LYS A 109 21.88 -10.22 12.94
N HIS A 110 20.83 -9.75 12.25
CA HIS A 110 19.44 -9.88 12.68
C HIS A 110 18.63 -10.90 11.88
N ILE A 111 19.25 -11.63 10.93
CA ILE A 111 18.55 -12.64 10.11
C ILE A 111 17.74 -13.67 10.92
N PRO A 112 18.25 -14.25 12.03
CA PRO A 112 17.45 -15.17 12.84
C PRO A 112 16.17 -14.52 13.39
N ALA A 113 16.25 -13.26 13.84
CA ALA A 113 15.10 -12.50 14.32
C ALA A 113 14.12 -12.19 13.18
N VAL A 114 14.62 -11.82 11.99
CA VAL A 114 13.78 -11.59 10.79
C VAL A 114 13.03 -12.87 10.40
N LYS A 115 13.69 -14.04 10.41
CA LYS A 115 13.02 -15.33 10.15
C LYS A 115 11.93 -15.64 11.18
N LYS A 116 12.20 -15.36 12.47
CA LYS A 116 11.20 -15.53 13.54
C LYS A 116 10.00 -14.62 13.32
N ILE A 117 10.23 -13.35 13.00
CA ILE A 117 9.16 -12.38 12.70
C ILE A 117 8.36 -12.86 11.49
N TRP A 118 9.03 -13.24 10.41
CA TRP A 118 8.40 -13.76 9.19
C TRP A 118 7.48 -14.94 9.51
N PHE A 119 7.98 -15.94 10.24
CA PHE A 119 7.20 -17.12 10.58
C PHE A 119 6.01 -16.80 11.49
N VAL A 120 6.23 -16.07 12.59
CA VAL A 120 5.18 -15.76 13.57
C VAL A 120 4.09 -14.89 12.95
N THR A 121 4.47 -13.83 12.24
CA THR A 121 3.51 -12.89 11.64
C THR A 121 2.77 -13.50 10.46
N GLY A 122 3.45 -14.31 9.64
CA GLY A 122 2.82 -15.07 8.56
C GLY A 122 1.82 -16.10 9.11
N LEU A 123 2.25 -16.94 10.05
CA LEU A 123 1.39 -17.96 10.66
C LEU A 123 0.15 -17.34 11.30
N PHE A 124 0.32 -16.27 12.08
CA PHE A 124 -0.80 -15.54 12.68
C PHE A 124 -1.75 -15.00 11.60
N SER A 125 -1.24 -14.24 10.63
CA SER A 125 -2.07 -13.55 9.64
C SER A 125 -2.86 -14.50 8.75
N PHE A 126 -2.22 -15.56 8.25
CA PHE A 126 -2.90 -16.55 7.41
C PHE A 126 -3.92 -17.36 8.22
N THR A 127 -3.58 -17.75 9.44
CA THR A 127 -4.52 -18.50 10.31
C THR A 127 -5.77 -17.68 10.59
N ILE A 128 -5.62 -16.41 11.02
CA ILE A 128 -6.77 -15.54 11.30
C ILE A 128 -7.61 -15.30 10.03
N LYS A 129 -7.00 -14.99 8.88
CA LYS A 129 -7.74 -14.79 7.62
C LYS A 129 -8.51 -16.03 7.18
N ILE A 130 -7.89 -17.21 7.25
CA ILE A 130 -8.53 -18.47 6.87
C ILE A 130 -9.67 -18.78 7.83
N LEU A 131 -9.44 -18.71 9.15
CA LEU A 131 -10.49 -18.98 10.14
C LEU A 131 -11.66 -18.02 10.01
N ALA A 132 -11.41 -16.73 9.83
CA ALA A 132 -12.46 -15.73 9.71
C ALA A 132 -13.27 -15.85 8.40
N MET A 133 -12.72 -16.50 7.37
CA MET A 133 -13.47 -16.83 6.14
C MET A 133 -14.57 -17.86 6.41
N PHE A 134 -14.35 -18.79 7.33
CA PHE A 134 -15.31 -19.86 7.67
C PHE A 134 -16.14 -19.56 8.91
N VAL A 135 -15.61 -18.75 9.84
CA VAL A 135 -16.21 -18.50 11.15
C VAL A 135 -16.33 -16.99 11.37
N LYS A 136 -17.56 -16.47 11.30
CA LYS A 136 -17.89 -15.06 11.57
C LYS A 136 -18.00 -14.77 13.07
N HIS A 137 -16.92 -15.03 13.82
CA HIS A 137 -16.87 -14.73 15.25
C HIS A 137 -16.35 -13.29 15.48
N PRO A 138 -16.96 -12.48 16.37
CA PRO A 138 -16.56 -11.08 16.59
C PRO A 138 -15.07 -10.88 16.89
N ILE A 139 -14.49 -11.77 17.71
CA ILE A 139 -13.05 -11.76 18.01
C ILE A 139 -12.19 -12.02 16.76
N LEU A 140 -12.60 -12.92 15.87
CA LEU A 140 -11.86 -13.20 14.65
C LEU A 140 -11.92 -12.02 13.68
N ILE A 141 -13.08 -11.38 13.57
CA ILE A 141 -13.27 -10.15 12.79
C ILE A 141 -12.39 -9.02 13.36
N MET A 142 -12.43 -8.81 14.68
CA MET A 142 -11.58 -7.82 15.36
C MET A 142 -10.08 -8.03 15.07
N LEU A 143 -9.59 -9.27 15.17
CA LEU A 143 -8.19 -9.60 14.87
C LEU A 143 -7.87 -9.47 13.38
N GLN A 144 -8.82 -9.79 12.51
CA GLN A 144 -8.69 -9.66 11.06
C GLN A 144 -8.61 -8.19 10.63
N GLU A 145 -9.42 -7.31 11.20
CA GLU A 145 -9.50 -5.90 10.79
C GLU A 145 -8.38 -5.06 11.41
N ALA A 146 -8.03 -5.29 12.68
CA ALA A 146 -7.06 -4.46 13.39
C ALA A 146 -5.61 -5.00 13.31
N LEU A 147 -5.40 -6.26 13.68
CA LEU A 147 -4.04 -6.79 13.93
C LEU A 147 -3.42 -7.46 12.70
N THR A 148 -4.25 -8.08 11.85
CA THR A 148 -3.80 -8.77 10.64
C THR A 148 -3.13 -7.84 9.62
N PRO A 149 -3.60 -6.61 9.34
CA PRO A 149 -2.90 -5.70 8.43
C PRO A 149 -1.49 -5.33 8.90
N VAL A 150 -1.33 -5.13 10.21
CA VAL A 150 -0.05 -4.80 10.85
C VAL A 150 0.92 -5.98 10.76
N THR A 151 0.45 -7.18 11.13
CA THR A 151 1.26 -8.40 11.07
C THR A 151 1.61 -8.79 9.62
N MET A 152 0.68 -8.63 8.67
CA MET A 152 0.97 -8.81 7.24
C MET A 152 2.03 -7.83 6.72
N THR A 153 2.05 -6.59 7.20
CA THR A 153 3.10 -5.63 6.86
C THR A 153 4.48 -6.14 7.28
N PHE A 154 4.60 -6.67 8.50
CA PHE A 154 5.85 -7.30 8.96
C PHE A 154 6.20 -8.56 8.16
N PHE A 155 5.21 -9.37 7.81
CA PHE A 155 5.40 -10.55 6.96
C PHE A 155 5.94 -10.17 5.58
N TYR A 156 5.35 -9.17 4.90
CA TYR A 156 5.83 -8.71 3.60
C TYR A 156 7.22 -8.06 3.68
N GLY A 157 7.46 -7.20 4.68
CA GLY A 157 8.75 -6.56 4.86
C GLY A 157 9.88 -7.57 5.13
N SER A 158 9.63 -8.54 6.03
CA SER A 158 10.58 -9.61 6.31
C SER A 158 10.77 -10.57 5.12
N THR A 159 9.73 -10.82 4.33
CA THR A 159 9.83 -11.59 3.07
C THR A 159 10.82 -10.93 2.11
N ILE A 160 10.67 -9.62 1.87
CA ILE A 160 11.56 -8.87 0.98
C ILE A 160 13.01 -8.94 1.49
N ILE A 161 13.24 -8.72 2.78
CA ILE A 161 14.58 -8.81 3.39
C ILE A 161 15.21 -10.19 3.18
N LEU A 162 14.45 -11.26 3.44
CA LEU A 162 14.94 -12.63 3.31
C LEU A 162 15.20 -13.01 1.84
N LEU A 163 14.37 -12.53 0.91
CA LEU A 163 14.59 -12.72 -0.52
C LEU A 163 15.88 -12.05 -1.02
N PHE A 164 16.24 -10.87 -0.49
CA PHE A 164 17.52 -10.23 -0.85
C PHE A 164 18.75 -11.06 -0.45
N HIS A 165 18.63 -11.93 0.56
CA HIS A 165 19.70 -12.84 0.98
C HIS A 165 19.75 -14.14 0.15
N TYR A 166 18.78 -14.36 -0.74
CA TYR A 166 18.75 -15.52 -1.64
C TYR A 166 19.28 -15.14 -3.02
N LYS A 167 20.47 -15.66 -3.39
CA LYS A 167 21.24 -15.26 -4.58
C LYS A 167 20.41 -15.13 -5.88
N LYS A 168 19.49 -16.05 -6.16
CA LYS A 168 18.65 -16.01 -7.38
C LYS A 168 17.61 -14.87 -7.32
N ALA A 169 17.02 -14.63 -6.16
CA ALA A 169 16.06 -13.55 -5.96
C ALA A 169 16.73 -12.17 -6.02
N THR A 170 17.98 -12.06 -5.58
CA THR A 170 18.76 -10.81 -5.67
C THR A 170 18.82 -10.26 -7.10
N ARG A 171 18.97 -11.12 -8.12
CA ARG A 171 19.00 -10.68 -9.53
C ARG A 171 17.66 -10.11 -9.99
N LEU A 172 16.56 -10.80 -9.69
CA LEU A 172 15.22 -10.31 -10.00
C LEU A 172 14.91 -8.99 -9.26
N LEU A 173 15.21 -8.94 -7.97
CA LEU A 173 15.00 -7.75 -7.14
C LEU A 173 15.82 -6.55 -7.62
N THR A 174 17.00 -6.77 -8.19
CA THR A 174 17.81 -5.71 -8.81
C THR A 174 17.11 -5.10 -10.03
N TYR A 175 16.45 -5.91 -10.85
CA TYR A 175 15.62 -5.39 -11.94
C TYR A 175 14.37 -4.70 -11.40
N MET A 176 13.70 -5.28 -10.40
CA MET A 176 12.54 -4.63 -9.77
C MET A 176 12.90 -3.29 -9.13
N ALA A 177 14.15 -3.11 -8.66
CA ALA A 177 14.63 -1.82 -8.18
C ALA A 177 14.66 -0.74 -9.28
N ASN A 178 14.77 -1.10 -10.56
CA ASN A 178 14.63 -0.15 -11.66
C ASN A 178 13.18 0.35 -11.77
N MET A 179 12.20 -0.55 -11.63
CA MET A 179 10.79 -0.17 -11.55
C MET A 179 10.52 0.76 -10.36
N GLY A 180 11.15 0.49 -9.21
CA GLY A 180 11.04 1.32 -8.00
C GLY A 180 11.65 2.72 -8.12
N LYS A 181 12.71 2.91 -8.94
CA LYS A 181 13.27 4.24 -9.25
C LYS A 181 12.35 5.09 -10.12
N MET A 182 11.34 4.47 -10.73
CA MET A 182 10.31 5.10 -11.57
C MET A 182 8.91 4.88 -10.97
N SER A 183 8.79 4.86 -9.64
CA SER A 183 7.55 4.48 -8.95
C SER A 183 6.36 5.37 -9.32
N VAL A 184 6.55 6.69 -9.42
CA VAL A 184 5.47 7.64 -9.73
C VAL A 184 5.08 7.54 -11.21
N SER A 185 6.07 7.46 -12.09
CA SER A 185 5.83 7.26 -13.53
C SER A 185 5.11 5.94 -13.80
N ASN A 186 5.53 4.86 -13.15
CA ASN A 186 4.91 3.55 -13.31
C ASN A 186 3.49 3.50 -12.72
N TYR A 187 3.25 4.15 -11.57
CA TYR A 187 1.92 4.27 -10.98
C TYR A 187 0.95 5.02 -11.90
N LEU A 188 1.40 6.13 -12.49
CA LEU A 188 0.58 6.90 -13.43
C LEU A 188 0.30 6.09 -14.70
N ALA A 189 1.31 5.42 -15.25
CA ALA A 189 1.14 4.54 -16.40
C ALA A 189 0.19 3.37 -16.08
N GLN A 190 0.28 2.76 -14.89
CA GLN A 190 -0.65 1.72 -14.44
C GLN A 190 -2.08 2.25 -14.39
N SER A 191 -2.26 3.45 -13.84
CA SER A 191 -3.57 4.09 -13.76
C SER A 191 -4.16 4.30 -15.15
N ILE A 192 -3.40 4.91 -16.07
CA ILE A 192 -3.85 5.13 -17.45
C ILE A 192 -4.19 3.80 -18.15
N ILE A 193 -3.32 2.80 -18.04
CA ILE A 193 -3.54 1.49 -18.66
C ILE A 193 -4.80 0.83 -18.07
N ALA A 194 -4.90 0.76 -16.74
CA ALA A 194 -6.01 0.10 -16.07
C ALA A 194 -7.34 0.81 -16.35
N THR A 195 -7.40 2.13 -16.24
CA THR A 195 -8.64 2.86 -16.50
C THR A 195 -9.05 2.79 -17.96
N THR A 196 -8.10 2.77 -18.90
CA THR A 196 -8.37 2.54 -20.33
C THR A 196 -8.91 1.12 -20.57
N ILE A 197 -8.42 0.12 -19.85
CA ILE A 197 -8.88 -1.27 -20.01
C ILE A 197 -10.27 -1.47 -19.40
N PHE A 198 -10.47 -0.99 -18.17
CA PHE A 198 -11.65 -1.34 -17.39
C PHE A 198 -12.79 -0.35 -17.56
N TYR A 199 -12.55 0.96 -17.52
CA TYR A 199 -13.66 1.91 -17.48
C TYR A 199 -14.38 2.02 -18.83
N ALA A 200 -15.66 2.38 -18.78
CA ALA A 200 -16.56 2.47 -19.93
C ALA A 200 -16.04 3.36 -21.06
N TYR A 201 -15.34 4.45 -20.72
CA TYR A 201 -14.77 5.36 -21.73
C TYR A 201 -13.58 4.78 -22.52
N GLY A 202 -13.03 3.65 -22.09
CA GLY A 202 -11.95 2.94 -22.77
C GLY A 202 -12.46 1.68 -23.45
N PHE A 203 -12.03 0.51 -22.98
CA PHE A 203 -12.48 -0.80 -23.46
C PHE A 203 -13.67 -1.36 -22.66
N GLY A 204 -14.04 -0.74 -21.53
CA GLY A 204 -15.25 -1.09 -20.79
C GLY A 204 -15.28 -2.51 -20.23
N LEU A 205 -14.13 -3.06 -19.80
CA LEU A 205 -14.02 -4.41 -19.22
C LEU A 205 -14.29 -4.48 -17.70
N TYR A 206 -14.75 -3.38 -17.09
CA TYR A 206 -15.11 -3.35 -15.67
C TYR A 206 -16.14 -4.46 -15.35
N GLY A 207 -15.85 -5.27 -14.33
CA GLY A 207 -16.71 -6.40 -13.93
C GLY A 207 -16.80 -7.57 -14.93
N LYS A 208 -16.19 -7.47 -16.13
CA LYS A 208 -16.36 -8.45 -17.22
C LYS A 208 -15.29 -9.53 -17.29
N ILE A 209 -14.15 -9.33 -16.65
CA ILE A 209 -13.09 -10.35 -16.59
C ILE A 209 -13.01 -10.98 -15.20
N GLY A 210 -12.91 -12.30 -15.15
CA GLY A 210 -12.71 -13.03 -13.90
C GLY A 210 -11.31 -12.82 -13.32
N TYR A 211 -11.14 -13.15 -12.03
CA TYR A 211 -9.89 -12.99 -11.29
C TYR A 211 -8.68 -13.64 -11.98
N PHE A 212 -8.84 -14.81 -12.58
CA PHE A 212 -7.76 -15.52 -13.27
C PHE A 212 -7.16 -14.68 -14.42
N PHE A 213 -8.01 -14.19 -15.33
CA PHE A 213 -7.56 -13.35 -16.43
C PHE A 213 -7.07 -11.98 -15.95
N GLY A 214 -7.68 -11.43 -14.89
CA GLY A 214 -7.20 -10.19 -14.25
C GLY A 214 -5.79 -10.32 -13.69
N ILE A 215 -5.45 -11.46 -13.08
CA ILE A 215 -4.09 -11.76 -12.59
C ILE A 215 -3.11 -11.86 -13.75
N LEU A 216 -3.46 -12.59 -14.83
CA LEU A 216 -2.61 -12.71 -16.01
C LEU A 216 -2.34 -11.34 -16.66
N LEU A 217 -3.37 -10.52 -16.80
CA LEU A 217 -3.26 -9.16 -17.31
C LEU A 217 -2.32 -8.32 -16.43
N THR A 218 -2.49 -8.40 -15.11
CA THR A 218 -1.64 -7.68 -14.15
C THR A 218 -0.17 -8.09 -14.29
N ILE A 219 0.12 -9.39 -14.34
CA ILE A 219 1.48 -9.91 -14.55
C ILE A 219 2.09 -9.39 -15.86
N GLY A 220 1.29 -9.37 -16.94
CA GLY A 220 1.68 -8.82 -18.23
C GLY A 220 2.05 -7.34 -18.16
N ILE A 221 1.19 -6.51 -17.57
CA ILE A 221 1.42 -5.07 -17.39
C ILE A 221 2.71 -4.84 -16.60
N TYR A 222 2.87 -5.50 -15.45
CA TYR A 222 4.04 -5.32 -14.58
C TYR A 222 5.34 -5.78 -15.26
N THR A 223 5.29 -6.86 -16.06
CA THR A 223 6.45 -7.36 -16.80
C THR A 223 6.87 -6.37 -17.90
N ILE A 224 5.92 -5.83 -18.65
CA ILE A 224 6.19 -4.77 -19.65
C ILE A 224 6.79 -3.55 -18.96
N GLN A 225 6.22 -3.10 -17.85
CA GLN A 225 6.74 -1.96 -17.09
C GLN A 225 8.15 -2.20 -16.55
N LEU A 226 8.46 -3.41 -16.10
CA LEU A 226 9.80 -3.78 -15.65
C LEU A 226 10.83 -3.66 -16.77
N VAL A 227 10.50 -4.15 -17.97
CA VAL A 227 11.36 -4.08 -19.15
C VAL A 227 11.54 -2.63 -19.59
N VAL A 228 10.44 -1.88 -19.74
CA VAL A 228 10.46 -0.47 -20.13
C VAL A 228 11.25 0.38 -19.13
N SER A 229 11.03 0.19 -17.83
CA SER A 229 11.77 0.92 -16.79
C SER A 229 13.26 0.60 -16.82
N THR A 230 13.61 -0.67 -17.06
CA THR A 230 15.01 -1.10 -17.13
C THR A 230 15.70 -0.49 -18.34
N TYR A 231 15.09 -0.53 -19.53
CA TYR A 231 15.63 0.10 -20.73
C TYR A 231 15.70 1.63 -20.59
N TRP A 232 14.66 2.25 -20.03
CA TRP A 232 14.64 3.69 -19.79
C TRP A 232 15.82 4.15 -18.92
N LEU A 233 16.10 3.44 -17.83
CA LEU A 233 17.17 3.79 -16.90
C LEU A 233 18.60 3.48 -17.39
N GLN A 234 18.74 2.84 -18.55
CA GLN A 234 20.02 2.79 -19.25
C GLN A 234 20.35 4.17 -19.86
N LYS A 235 19.34 4.90 -20.33
CA LYS A 235 19.49 6.21 -20.99
C LYS A 235 19.28 7.40 -20.04
N TYR A 236 18.36 7.28 -19.07
CA TYR A 236 17.96 8.34 -18.16
C TYR A 236 18.24 7.98 -16.70
N ARG A 237 18.37 8.99 -15.82
CA ARG A 237 18.67 8.78 -14.39
C ARG A 237 17.43 8.54 -13.53
N MET A 238 16.27 8.94 -14.02
CA MET A 238 14.99 8.90 -13.31
C MET A 238 13.85 8.82 -14.33
N GLY A 239 12.64 8.51 -13.88
CA GLY A 239 11.47 8.54 -14.75
C GLY A 239 11.04 9.97 -15.10
N PRO A 240 10.19 10.12 -16.13
CA PRO A 240 9.75 11.43 -16.61
C PRO A 240 8.97 12.22 -15.55
N ILE A 241 8.07 11.57 -14.81
CA ILE A 241 7.27 12.24 -13.78
C ILE A 241 8.13 12.57 -12.56
N GLU A 242 9.08 11.70 -12.21
CA GLU A 242 10.04 11.96 -11.13
C GLU A 242 10.92 13.18 -11.45
N TYR A 243 11.27 13.38 -12.72
CA TYR A 243 12.00 14.58 -13.16
C TYR A 243 11.17 15.85 -12.95
N ILE A 244 9.91 15.85 -13.37
CA ILE A 244 9.00 16.98 -13.17
C ILE A 244 8.81 17.27 -11.67
N TRP A 245 8.60 16.22 -10.88
CA TRP A 245 8.45 16.32 -9.44
C TRP A 245 9.67 16.93 -8.75
N ARG A 246 10.88 16.46 -9.10
CA ARG A 246 12.13 16.99 -8.55
C ARG A 246 12.40 18.42 -9.00
N PHE A 247 12.12 18.74 -10.26
CA PHE A 247 12.23 20.10 -10.75
C PHE A 247 11.30 21.05 -9.98
N GLY A 248 10.05 20.66 -9.74
CA GLY A 248 9.12 21.46 -8.95
C GLY A 248 9.51 21.59 -7.47
N THR A 249 10.05 20.53 -6.87
CA THR A 249 10.42 20.51 -5.44
C THR A 249 11.67 21.34 -5.15
N TYR A 250 12.71 21.20 -5.98
CA TYR A 250 14.00 21.85 -5.75
C TYR A 250 14.16 23.15 -6.53
N LEU A 251 13.27 23.45 -7.48
CA LEU A 251 13.35 24.58 -8.41
C LEU A 251 14.68 24.64 -9.21
N GLU A 252 15.39 23.52 -9.25
CA GLU A 252 16.64 23.34 -9.96
C GLU A 252 16.49 22.25 -11.01
N LYS A 253 17.05 22.47 -12.21
CA LYS A 253 16.99 21.52 -13.33
C LYS A 253 17.76 20.23 -13.00
N PRO A 254 17.09 19.10 -12.71
CA PRO A 254 17.78 17.87 -12.38
C PRO A 254 18.55 17.32 -13.59
N ARG A 255 19.66 16.61 -13.36
CA ARG A 255 20.36 15.92 -14.45
C ARG A 255 19.51 14.73 -14.94
N PHE A 256 18.95 14.86 -16.14
CA PHE A 256 17.99 13.90 -16.68
C PHE A 256 18.65 12.74 -17.45
N LYS A 257 19.55 13.06 -18.39
CA LYS A 257 20.29 12.05 -19.16
C LYS A 257 21.45 11.49 -18.35
N ARG A 258 21.71 10.19 -18.54
CA ARG A 258 22.91 9.55 -18.02
C ARG A 258 24.04 9.89 -18.99
N ASN A 259 25.07 10.63 -18.55
CA ASN A 259 26.26 10.86 -19.38
C ASN A 259 26.89 9.49 -19.66
N LEU A 260 26.85 9.05 -20.92
CA LEU A 260 27.46 7.79 -21.36
C LEU A 260 28.98 7.95 -21.58
N ASP A 261 29.52 9.16 -21.52
CA ASP A 261 30.88 9.50 -21.97
C ASP A 261 31.97 9.46 -20.86
N LYS A 262 31.82 8.63 -19.82
CA LYS A 262 32.90 8.41 -18.81
C LYS A 262 33.10 6.94 -18.45
N ALA A 263 32.84 6.04 -19.39
CA ALA A 263 33.19 4.63 -19.28
C ALA A 263 33.73 4.15 -20.64
N SER A 264 34.87 4.70 -21.03
CA SER A 264 35.78 4.16 -22.04
C SER A 264 37.19 4.27 -21.46
#